data_AF-A0QZH8-F1
#
_entry.id   AF-A0QZH8-F1
#
_cell.length_a   1.000
_cell.length_b   1.000
_cell.length_c   1.000
_cell.angle_alpha   90.00
_cell.angle_beta   90.00
_cell.angle_gamma   90.00
#
_symmetry.space_group_name_H-M   'P 1'
#
loop_
_entity.id
_entity.type
_entity.pdbx_description
1 polymer ?
#
loop_
_entity_poly.entity_id
_entity_poly.type
_entity_poly.pdbx_seq_one_letter_code
_entity_poly.pdbx_strand_id
1 'polypeptide(L)'
;MSASKVIERALPLSASDKIGAILGRYGLVIVIGWIGALKFADFEAHQIQPLVANSPFMGWLYNFLPVYTFSALLGVFEVTAAVLLAIKPIAPRLSIYGSLMAIVLFVFTVSFLFSTPGVSEPAGGGFPAISLTAEFLLKDIPLLGLSFWTLSDALRASQQRRG
;
A
#
# COMPACT_ATOMS: atom_id res chain seq x y z
N MET A 1 -32.22 -20.46 21.32
CA MET A 1 -31.46 -19.19 21.35
C MET A 1 -31.24 -18.77 19.89
N SER A 2 -31.64 -17.56 19.47
CA SER A 2 -31.56 -17.13 18.06
C SER A 2 -30.10 -17.02 17.60
N ALA A 3 -29.80 -17.39 16.36
CA ALA A 3 -28.45 -17.36 15.77
C ALA A 3 -27.78 -15.97 15.88
N SER A 4 -28.56 -14.89 15.84
CA SER A 4 -28.07 -13.51 16.04
C SER A 4 -27.43 -13.30 17.42
N LYS A 5 -28.04 -13.82 18.48
CA LYS A 5 -27.52 -13.70 19.86
C LYS A 5 -26.24 -14.52 20.10
N VAL A 6 -26.00 -15.54 19.28
CA VAL A 6 -24.76 -16.34 19.34
C VAL A 6 -23.61 -15.57 18.68
N ILE A 7 -23.87 -14.94 17.52
CA ILE A 7 -22.88 -14.13 16.79
C ILE A 7 -22.47 -12.91 17.61
N GLU A 8 -23.44 -12.17 18.19
CA GLU A 8 -23.16 -11.00 19.05
C GLU A 8 -22.35 -11.34 20.31
N ARG A 9 -22.49 -12.57 20.84
CA ARG A 9 -21.70 -13.06 21.98
C ARG A 9 -20.30 -13.52 21.58
N ALA A 10 -20.15 -14.08 20.38
CA ALA A 10 -18.88 -14.62 19.91
C ALA A 10 -17.93 -13.52 19.41
N LEU A 11 -18.45 -12.46 18.79
CA LEU A 11 -17.68 -11.32 18.28
C LEU A 11 -18.43 -10.01 18.60
N PRO A 12 -18.20 -9.40 19.77
CA PRO A 12 -18.74 -8.06 20.02
C PRO A 12 -18.14 -7.08 19.01
N LEU A 13 -18.96 -6.21 18.41
CA LEU A 13 -18.56 -5.28 17.35
C LEU A 13 -17.30 -4.47 17.71
N SER A 14 -17.17 -4.08 18.98
CA SER A 14 -16.02 -3.35 19.49
C SER A 14 -14.69 -4.14 19.47
N ALA A 15 -14.74 -5.47 19.54
CA ALA A 15 -13.57 -6.33 19.43
C ALA A 15 -13.18 -6.56 17.96
N SER A 16 -14.16 -6.85 17.09
CA SER A 16 -13.89 -7.01 15.65
C SER A 16 -13.32 -5.75 15.02
N ASP A 17 -13.81 -4.57 15.42
CA ASP A 17 -13.30 -3.29 14.95
C ASP A 17 -11.85 -3.06 15.38
N LYS A 18 -11.51 -3.37 16.64
CA LYS A 18 -10.13 -3.24 17.15
C LYS A 18 -9.18 -4.20 16.45
N ILE A 19 -9.60 -5.45 16.26
CA ILE A 19 -8.80 -6.47 15.58
C ILE A 19 -8.58 -6.07 14.13
N GLY A 20 -9.64 -5.68 13.41
CA GLY A 20 -9.55 -5.20 12.03
C GLY A 20 -8.67 -3.97 11.89
N ALA A 21 -8.77 -3.02 12.82
CA ALA A 21 -7.92 -1.84 12.88
C ALA A 21 -6.42 -2.17 13.03
N ILE A 22 -6.10 -3.09 13.95
CA ILE A 22 -4.72 -3.52 14.20
C ILE A 22 -4.19 -4.32 13.01
N LEU A 23 -4.94 -5.32 12.55
CA LEU A 23 -4.54 -6.16 11.41
C LEU A 23 -4.39 -5.33 10.14
N GLY A 24 -5.32 -4.41 9.87
CA GLY A 24 -5.23 -3.52 8.73
C GLY A 24 -3.99 -2.63 8.78
N ARG A 25 -3.78 -1.92 9.89
CA ARG A 25 -2.62 -1.03 10.03
C ARG A 25 -1.30 -1.80 9.96
N TYR A 26 -1.13 -2.87 10.73
CA TYR A 26 0.15 -3.59 10.78
C TYR A 26 0.35 -4.53 9.60
N GLY A 27 -0.72 -5.02 8.98
CA GLY A 27 -0.66 -5.67 7.67
C GLY A 27 -0.12 -4.69 6.62
N LEU A 28 -0.61 -3.45 6.60
CA LEU A 28 -0.10 -2.39 5.72
C LEU A 28 1.38 -2.08 5.99
N VAL A 29 1.78 -1.97 7.27
CA VAL A 29 3.19 -1.78 7.67
C VAL A 29 4.06 -2.90 7.14
N ILE A 30 3.64 -4.16 7.31
CA ILE A 30 4.40 -5.33 6.86
C ILE A 30 4.52 -5.32 5.35
N VAL A 31 3.43 -5.14 4.61
CA VAL A 31 3.44 -5.14 3.14
C VAL A 31 4.36 -4.05 2.60
N ILE A 32 4.18 -2.80 3.03
CA ILE A 32 4.98 -1.66 2.55
C ILE A 32 6.44 -1.84 2.98
N GLY A 33 6.69 -2.21 4.25
CA GLY A 33 8.06 -2.34 4.78
C GLY A 33 8.83 -3.47 4.12
N TRP A 34 8.17 -4.60 3.84
CA TRP A 34 8.80 -5.75 3.20
C TRP A 34 9.11 -5.49 1.73
N ILE A 35 8.15 -4.94 0.98
CA ILE A 35 8.36 -4.56 -0.43
C ILE A 35 9.46 -3.48 -0.52
N GLY A 36 9.42 -2.48 0.37
CA GLY A 36 10.44 -1.44 0.47
C GLY A 36 11.84 -1.97 0.77
N ALA A 37 11.96 -2.97 1.64
CA ALA A 37 13.24 -3.62 1.90
C ALA A 37 13.77 -4.38 0.67
N LEU A 38 12.88 -4.99 -0.13
CA LEU A 38 13.30 -5.69 -1.36
C LEU A 38 13.81 -4.73 -2.44
N LYS A 39 13.39 -3.46 -2.44
CA LYS A 39 13.84 -2.45 -3.43
C LYS A 39 15.34 -2.19 -3.46
N PHE A 40 16.06 -2.57 -2.42
CA PHE A 40 17.52 -2.48 -2.35
C PHE A 40 18.24 -3.63 -3.07
N ALA A 41 17.51 -4.66 -3.52
CA ALA A 41 18.05 -5.77 -4.28
C ALA A 41 17.95 -5.52 -5.80
N ASP A 42 19.00 -5.90 -6.54
CA ASP A 42 19.08 -5.67 -8.00
C ASP A 42 17.94 -6.32 -8.77
N PHE A 43 17.52 -7.53 -8.39
CA PHE A 43 16.44 -8.23 -9.09
C PHE A 43 15.11 -7.46 -9.01
N GLU A 44 14.85 -6.79 -7.88
CA GLU A 44 13.64 -6.00 -7.69
C GLU A 44 13.65 -4.73 -8.53
N ALA A 45 14.83 -4.10 -8.69
CA ALA A 45 15.00 -2.96 -9.57
C ALA A 45 14.63 -3.29 -11.02
N HIS A 46 15.00 -4.49 -11.50
CA HIS A 46 14.65 -4.96 -12.85
C HIS A 46 13.16 -5.31 -12.98
N GLN A 47 12.52 -5.82 -11.92
CA GLN A 47 11.08 -6.15 -11.95
C GLN A 47 10.18 -4.92 -12.08
N ILE A 48 10.52 -3.81 -11.40
CA ILE A 48 9.70 -2.59 -11.48
C ILE A 48 10.02 -1.70 -12.66
N GLN A 49 11.20 -1.87 -13.26
CA GLN A 49 11.64 -1.07 -14.40
C GLN A 49 10.60 -0.95 -15.52
N PRO A 50 9.95 -2.04 -16.01
CA PRO A 50 8.96 -1.92 -17.06
C PRO A 50 7.70 -1.17 -16.62
N LEU A 51 7.30 -1.26 -15.34
CA LEU A 51 6.14 -0.53 -14.81
C LEU A 51 6.41 0.98 -14.79
N VAL A 52 7.58 1.34 -14.27
CA VAL A 52 8.00 2.74 -14.09
C VAL A 52 8.31 3.39 -15.44
N ALA A 53 8.99 2.69 -16.35
CA ALA A 53 9.38 3.22 -17.65
C ALA A 53 8.18 3.61 -18.52
N ASN A 54 7.06 2.91 -18.38
CA ASN A 54 5.80 3.20 -19.09
C ASN A 54 4.89 4.18 -18.32
N SER A 55 5.27 4.62 -17.12
CA SER A 55 4.46 5.55 -16.33
C SER A 55 4.65 6.99 -16.80
N PRO A 56 3.56 7.74 -17.09
CA PRO A 56 3.67 9.17 -17.44
C PRO A 56 4.18 10.04 -16.27
N PHE A 57 4.06 9.55 -15.03
CA PHE A 57 4.47 10.31 -13.85
C PHE A 57 5.95 10.14 -13.51
N MET A 58 6.54 9.00 -13.85
CA MET A 58 7.87 8.59 -13.35
C MET A 58 8.84 8.15 -14.43
N GLY A 59 8.37 7.72 -15.61
CA GLY A 59 9.24 7.13 -16.64
C GLY A 59 10.36 8.07 -17.10
N TRP A 60 10.10 9.37 -17.10
CA TRP A 60 11.09 10.40 -17.43
C TRP A 60 12.26 10.48 -16.43
N LEU A 61 12.10 9.99 -15.20
CA LEU A 61 13.17 9.98 -14.18
C LEU A 61 14.32 9.06 -14.58
N TYR A 62 14.08 8.02 -15.38
CA TYR A 62 15.15 7.15 -15.88
C TYR A 62 16.10 7.83 -16.87
N ASN A 63 15.77 9.02 -17.37
CA ASN A 63 16.72 9.84 -18.15
C ASN A 63 17.84 10.43 -17.28
N PHE A 64 17.62 10.53 -15.97
CA PHE A 64 18.54 11.17 -15.03
C PHE A 64 19.01 10.22 -13.91
N LEU A 65 18.21 9.19 -13.59
CA LEU A 65 18.47 8.25 -12.52
C LEU A 65 18.68 6.84 -13.06
N PRO A 66 19.76 6.14 -12.66
CA PRO A 66 19.90 4.71 -12.91
C PRO A 66 18.73 3.91 -12.32
N VAL A 67 18.37 2.81 -12.97
CA VAL A 67 17.26 1.93 -12.56
C VAL A 67 17.39 1.49 -11.10
N TYR A 68 18.59 1.05 -10.71
CA TYR A 68 18.89 0.68 -9.33
C TYR A 68 18.69 1.85 -8.35
N THR A 69 19.24 3.02 -8.66
CA THR A 69 19.13 4.20 -7.79
C THR A 69 17.68 4.62 -7.59
N PHE A 70 16.88 4.61 -8.65
CA PHE A 70 15.45 4.88 -8.54
C PHE A 70 14.74 3.85 -7.66
N SER A 71 15.02 2.56 -7.85
CA SER A 71 14.48 1.48 -7.00
C SER A 71 14.84 1.72 -5.53
N ALA A 72 16.12 1.94 -5.22
CA ALA A 72 16.59 2.19 -3.87
C ALA A 72 15.92 3.44 -3.24
N LEU A 73 15.72 4.51 -4.01
CA LEU A 73 15.00 5.71 -3.54
C LEU A 73 13.54 5.39 -3.20
N LEU A 74 12.82 4.63 -4.05
CA LEU A 74 11.49 4.13 -3.71
C LEU A 74 11.51 3.29 -2.44
N GLY A 75 12.52 2.43 -2.26
CA GLY A 75 12.72 1.63 -1.06
C GLY A 75 12.84 2.48 0.21
N VAL A 76 13.57 3.60 0.15
CA VAL A 76 13.64 4.55 1.26
C VAL A 76 12.27 5.14 1.58
N PHE A 77 11.50 5.55 0.57
CA PHE A 77 10.14 6.07 0.79
C PHE A 77 9.21 5.01 1.40
N GLU A 78 9.22 3.79 0.87
CA GLU A 78 8.40 2.68 1.37
C GLU A 78 8.75 2.32 2.82
N VAL A 79 10.03 2.11 3.14
CA VAL A 79 10.46 1.80 4.51
C VAL A 79 10.12 2.94 5.47
N THR A 80 10.31 4.20 5.05
CA THR A 80 9.94 5.36 5.86
C THR A 80 8.43 5.40 6.12
N ALA A 81 7.60 5.09 5.12
CA ALA A 81 6.14 5.05 5.26
C ALA A 81 5.73 3.97 6.27
N ALA A 82 6.34 2.78 6.17
CA ALA A 82 6.08 1.68 7.09
C ALA A 82 6.42 2.04 8.55
N VAL A 83 7.59 2.66 8.79
CA VAL A 83 8.01 3.11 10.13
C VAL A 83 7.03 4.17 10.68
N LEU A 84 6.67 5.15 9.87
CA LEU A 84 5.73 6.20 10.27
C LEU A 84 4.33 5.63 10.54
N LEU A 85 3.85 4.66 9.76
CA LEU A 85 2.57 4.00 10.02
C LEU A 85 2.59 3.21 11.34
N ALA A 86 3.71 2.54 11.63
CA ALA A 86 3.88 1.70 12.82
C ALA A 86 3.93 2.50 14.13
N ILE A 87 4.47 3.73 14.10
CA ILE A 87 4.68 4.55 15.32
C ILE A 87 3.38 5.15 15.89
N LYS A 88 2.22 4.96 15.26
CA LYS A 88 0.92 5.54 15.71
C LYS A 88 0.61 5.37 17.20
N PRO A 89 0.87 4.23 17.87
CA PRO A 89 0.60 4.09 19.30
C PRO A 89 1.38 5.09 20.17
N ILE A 90 2.53 5.57 19.70
CA ILE A 90 3.41 6.48 20.44
C ILE A 90 3.27 7.91 19.91
N ALA A 91 3.24 8.09 18.59
CA ALA A 91 3.21 9.40 17.93
C ALA A 91 2.18 9.41 16.76
N PRO A 92 0.88 9.55 17.04
CA PRO A 92 -0.17 9.52 16.01
C PRO A 92 -0.03 10.63 14.97
N ARG A 93 0.57 11.77 15.33
CA ARG A 93 0.87 12.86 14.37
C ARG A 93 1.89 12.46 13.32
N LEU A 94 2.93 11.71 13.71
CA LEU A 94 3.92 11.23 12.76
C LEU A 94 3.30 10.19 11.81
N SER A 95 2.38 9.37 12.32
CA SER A 95 1.64 8.41 11.48
C SER A 95 0.77 9.05 10.41
N ILE A 96 0.34 10.31 10.54
CA ILE A 96 -0.37 11.03 9.48
C ILE A 96 0.51 11.10 8.22
N TYR A 97 1.78 11.46 8.38
CA TYR A 97 2.72 11.53 7.26
C TYR A 97 2.97 10.15 6.63
N GLY A 98 3.05 9.10 7.46
CA GLY A 98 3.14 7.71 6.97
C GLY A 98 1.94 7.32 6.11
N SER A 99 0.72 7.64 6.55
CA SER A 99 -0.49 7.36 5.77
C SER A 99 -0.57 8.18 4.48
N LEU A 100 -0.18 9.47 4.50
CA LEU A 100 -0.14 10.29 3.29
C LEU A 100 0.87 9.75 2.27
N MET A 101 2.04 9.33 2.74
CA MET A 101 3.05 8.75 1.87
C MET A 101 2.59 7.41 1.27
N ALA A 102 1.94 6.55 2.07
CA ALA A 102 1.34 5.32 1.56
C ALA A 102 0.26 5.58 0.50
N ILE A 103 -0.61 6.59 0.70
CA ILE A 103 -1.60 7.01 -0.30
C ILE A 103 -0.90 7.36 -1.61
N VAL A 104 0.14 8.20 -1.57
CA VAL A 104 0.89 8.61 -2.76
C VAL A 104 1.53 7.41 -3.46
N LEU A 105 2.17 6.51 -2.72
CA LEU A 105 2.78 5.30 -3.25
C LEU A 105 1.74 4.43 -3.97
N PHE A 106 0.60 4.13 -3.33
CA PHE A 106 -0.43 3.29 -3.96
C PHE A 106 -1.17 3.96 -5.10
N VAL A 107 -1.33 5.29 -5.09
CA VAL A 107 -1.86 6.01 -6.26
C VAL A 107 -0.95 5.80 -7.47
N PHE A 108 0.37 5.86 -7.28
CA PHE A 108 1.31 5.59 -8.35
C PHE A 108 1.31 4.13 -8.78
N THR A 109 1.27 3.16 -7.86
CA THR A 109 1.22 1.75 -8.26
C THR A 109 -0.08 1.39 -8.97
N VAL A 110 -1.23 1.90 -8.50
CA VAL A 110 -2.52 1.73 -9.19
C VAL A 110 -2.49 2.39 -10.58
N SER A 111 -1.78 3.50 -10.75
CA SER A 111 -1.63 4.12 -12.09
C SER A 111 -0.97 3.19 -13.10
N PHE A 112 -0.12 2.25 -12.65
CA PHE A 112 0.55 1.29 -13.52
C PHE A 112 -0.43 0.31 -14.19
N LEU A 113 -1.63 0.08 -13.62
CA LEU A 113 -2.69 -0.70 -14.26
C LEU A 113 -3.16 -0.07 -15.58
N PHE A 114 -3.01 1.24 -15.73
CA PHE A 114 -3.48 1.99 -16.90
C PHE A 114 -2.33 2.40 -17.81
N SER A 115 -1.12 2.58 -17.28
CA SER A 115 0.04 3.01 -18.07
C SER A 115 0.88 1.86 -18.60
N THR A 116 0.84 0.67 -17.98
CA THR A 116 1.73 -0.44 -18.36
C THR A 116 1.11 -1.27 -19.50
N PRO A 117 1.83 -1.50 -20.61
CA PRO A 117 1.43 -2.47 -21.62
C PRO A 117 1.38 -3.91 -21.06
N GLY A 118 0.53 -4.78 -21.61
CA GLY A 118 0.48 -6.19 -21.20
C GLY A 118 -0.37 -6.48 -19.95
N VAL A 119 -1.27 -5.56 -19.58
CA VAL A 119 -2.24 -5.76 -18.48
C VAL A 119 -3.31 -6.79 -18.85
N SER A 120 -3.72 -6.87 -20.11
CA SER A 120 -4.65 -7.88 -20.61
C SER A 120 -3.93 -9.19 -20.93
N GLU A 121 -4.52 -10.33 -20.59
CA GLU A 121 -3.98 -11.67 -20.85
C GLU A 121 -4.43 -12.19 -22.24
N PRO A 122 -3.54 -12.29 -23.24
CA PRO A 122 -3.89 -12.77 -24.57
C PRO A 122 -4.38 -14.22 -24.57
N ALA A 123 -3.84 -15.09 -23.70
CA ALA A 123 -4.26 -16.48 -23.61
C ALA A 123 -5.71 -16.63 -23.13
N GLY A 124 -6.23 -15.63 -22.40
CA GLY A 124 -7.62 -15.55 -21.96
C GLY A 124 -8.57 -14.86 -22.94
N GLY A 125 -8.10 -14.54 -24.16
CA GLY A 125 -8.89 -13.80 -25.16
C GLY A 125 -8.81 -12.28 -25.02
N GLY A 126 -7.87 -11.75 -24.24
CA GLY A 126 -7.77 -10.33 -23.92
C GLY A 126 -8.70 -9.91 -22.78
N PHE A 127 -8.93 -8.61 -22.65
CA PHE A 127 -9.76 -8.06 -21.56
C PHE A 127 -11.19 -8.68 -21.60
N PRO A 128 -11.75 -9.15 -20.46
CA PRO A 128 -11.38 -8.86 -19.06
C PRO A 128 -10.37 -9.82 -18.41
N ALA A 129 -9.81 -10.80 -19.13
CA ALA A 129 -8.71 -11.59 -18.60
C ALA A 129 -7.46 -10.70 -18.42
N ILE A 130 -6.86 -10.76 -17.24
CA ILE A 130 -5.73 -9.90 -16.85
C ILE A 130 -4.47 -10.74 -16.61
N SER A 131 -3.31 -10.14 -16.85
CA SER A 131 -2.02 -10.80 -16.63
C SER A 131 -1.65 -10.88 -15.15
N LEU A 132 -0.70 -11.75 -14.80
CA LEU A 132 -0.19 -11.88 -13.42
C LEU A 132 0.32 -10.54 -12.85
N THR A 133 0.88 -9.68 -13.69
CA THR A 133 1.33 -8.33 -13.30
C THR A 133 0.14 -7.46 -12.89
N ALA A 134 -0.95 -7.49 -13.66
CA ALA A 134 -2.16 -6.75 -13.34
C ALA A 134 -2.85 -7.29 -12.08
N GLU A 135 -2.87 -8.62 -11.88
CA GLU A 135 -3.34 -9.23 -10.63
C GLU A 135 -2.54 -8.76 -9.42
N PHE A 136 -1.21 -8.69 -9.56
CA PHE A 136 -0.33 -8.19 -8.50
C PHE A 136 -0.63 -6.73 -8.15
N LEU A 137 -0.93 -5.88 -9.14
CA LEU A 137 -1.26 -4.47 -8.92
C LEU A 137 -2.67 -4.24 -8.39
N LEU A 138 -3.63 -5.14 -8.67
CA LEU A 138 -5.01 -4.99 -8.21
C LEU A 138 -5.13 -4.97 -6.68
N LYS A 139 -4.24 -5.68 -5.97
CA LYS A 139 -4.22 -5.68 -4.51
C LYS A 139 -3.92 -4.29 -3.92
N ASP A 140 -3.34 -3.39 -4.71
CA ASP A 140 -2.99 -2.06 -4.24
C ASP A 140 -4.22 -1.15 -4.12
N ILE A 141 -5.33 -1.49 -4.80
CA ILE A 141 -6.60 -0.76 -4.68
C ILE A 141 -7.18 -0.84 -3.24
N PRO A 142 -7.38 -2.04 -2.64
CA PRO A 142 -7.82 -2.12 -1.26
C PRO A 142 -6.77 -1.58 -0.27
N LEU A 143 -5.46 -1.69 -0.57
CA LEU A 143 -4.41 -1.11 0.27
C LEU A 143 -4.44 0.43 0.24
N LEU A 144 -4.78 1.04 -0.89
CA LEU A 144 -5.05 2.46 -1.00
C LEU A 144 -6.24 2.85 -0.10
N GLY A 145 -7.36 2.12 -0.17
CA GLY A 145 -8.48 2.35 0.73
C GLY A 145 -8.10 2.24 2.22
N LEU A 146 -7.29 1.24 2.56
CA LEU A 146 -6.78 1.04 3.91
C LEU A 146 -5.84 2.17 4.35
N SER A 147 -5.05 2.73 3.44
CA SER A 147 -4.18 3.86 3.74
C SER A 147 -4.99 5.13 4.12
N PHE A 148 -6.10 5.41 3.43
CA PHE A 148 -7.06 6.46 3.83
C PHE A 148 -7.72 6.18 5.19
N TRP A 149 -8.03 4.92 5.47
CA TRP A 149 -8.54 4.51 6.77
C TRP A 149 -7.49 4.75 7.88
N THR A 150 -6.22 4.39 7.67
CA THR A 150 -5.14 4.63 8.65
C THR A 150 -4.88 6.12 8.89
N LEU A 151 -5.06 6.97 7.86
CA LEU A 151 -4.99 8.43 7.96
C LEU A 151 -6.08 8.94 8.89
N SER A 152 -7.33 8.51 8.67
CA SER A 152 -8.48 8.88 9.50
C SER A 152 -8.30 8.44 10.96
N ASP A 153 -7.82 7.22 11.18
CA ASP A 153 -7.51 6.70 12.52
C ASP A 153 -6.38 7.50 13.21
N ALA A 154 -5.32 7.87 12.48
CA ALA A 154 -4.23 8.69 13.02
C ALA A 154 -4.69 10.12 13.38
N LEU A 155 -5.54 10.74 12.55
CA LEU A 155 -6.13 12.05 12.81
C LEU A 155 -7.00 12.04 14.08
N ARG A 156 -7.88 11.05 14.22
CA ARG A 156 -8.73 10.86 15.42
C ARG A 156 -7.88 10.70 16.69
N ALA A 157 -6.86 9.85 16.64
CA ALA A 157 -5.95 9.65 17.77
C ALA A 157 -5.13 10.90 18.12
N SER A 158 -4.78 11.74 17.14
CA SER A 158 -4.09 13.01 17.38
C SER A 158 -4.98 14.05 18.06
N GLN A 159 -6.27 14.08 17.72
CA GLN A 159 -7.25 14.99 18.33
C GLN A 159 -7.54 14.60 19.79
N GLN A 160 -7.69 13.31 20.09
CA GLN A 160 -7.93 12.80 21.44
C GLN A 160 -6.79 13.09 22.43
N ARG A 161 -5.57 13.31 21.95
CA ARG A 161 -4.41 13.68 22.79
C ARG A 161 -4.26 15.19 22.99
N ARG A 162 -5.07 16.01 22.31
CA ARG A 162 -5.06 17.48 22.43
C ARG A 162 -6.13 18.01 23.38
N GLY A 163 -7.21 17.27 23.58
CA GLY A 163 -8.18 17.51 24.65
C GLY A 163 -7.73 16.84 25.94
#